data_AF-A0A2R4WGE8-F1
#
_entry.id   AF-A0A2R4WGE8-F1
#
_cell.length_a   1.000
_cell.length_b   1.000
_cell.length_c   1.000
_cell.angle_alpha   90.00
_cell.angle_beta   90.00
_cell.angle_gamma   90.00
#
_symmetry.space_group_name_H-M   'P 1'
#
loop_
_entity.id
_entity.type
_entity.pdbx_description
1 polymer ?
#
loop_
_entity_poly.entity_id
_entity_poly.type
_entity_poly.pdbx_seq_one_letter_code
_entity_poly.pdbx_strand_id
1 'polypeptide(L)'
;MRNLSGERSAVEGGTVVAFRRKETAARMGHGLDHEFAPSPRVAAARRDQRSLMDTVYEAGTLPVAAGDRETKLLASRLLVYGFLTIDEVGEDGATRRLRPSEAVRAGRERPWRLSRASRGVSLSVPIPAVDGFLFERA
;
A
#
# COMPACT_ATOMS: atom_id res chain seq x y z
N MET A 1 19.96 28.37 59.35
CA MET A 1 21.03 28.06 58.37
C MET A 1 20.42 27.09 57.36
N ARG A 2 20.13 27.48 56.10
CA ARG A 2 21.05 27.45 54.94
C ARG A 2 21.61 26.03 54.75
N ASN A 3 21.41 25.28 53.66
CA ASN A 3 21.24 25.56 52.22
C ASN A 3 20.49 24.36 51.56
N LEU A 4 19.58 24.50 50.59
CA LEU A 4 19.78 24.75 49.14
C LEU A 4 20.79 23.79 48.45
N SER A 5 20.25 22.85 47.68
CA SER A 5 20.63 22.46 46.31
C SER A 5 19.54 21.52 45.81
N GLY A 6 18.80 21.78 44.73
CA GLY A 6 19.25 22.41 43.50
C GLY A 6 19.55 21.32 42.49
N GLU A 7 18.77 21.33 41.41
CA GLU A 7 19.09 20.87 40.05
C GLU A 7 18.47 19.57 39.51
N ARG A 8 17.60 19.80 38.50
CA ARG A 8 17.56 19.20 37.15
C ARG A 8 17.19 17.70 37.11
N SER A 9 16.47 17.17 36.12
CA SER A 9 16.17 17.60 34.77
C SER A 9 14.96 16.78 34.33
N ALA A 10 14.09 17.39 33.52
CA ALA A 10 13.24 16.64 32.62
C ALA A 10 14.12 15.69 31.78
N VAL A 11 13.72 14.42 31.71
CA VAL A 11 14.06 13.54 30.60
C VAL A 11 12.78 12.86 30.16
N GLU A 12 12.18 13.50 29.18
CA GLU A 12 11.32 12.93 28.16
C GLU A 12 12.01 11.68 27.60
N GLY A 13 11.60 10.51 28.10
CA GLY A 13 12.07 9.21 27.65
C GLY A 13 10.89 8.44 27.12
N GLY A 14 10.65 8.51 25.82
CA GLY A 14 9.63 7.71 25.15
C GLY A 14 9.77 6.24 25.55
N THR A 15 8.66 5.63 25.95
CA THR A 15 8.63 4.19 26.27
C THR A 15 8.94 3.41 24.99
N VAL A 16 10.20 3.02 24.82
CA VAL A 16 10.59 2.08 23.77
C VAL A 16 10.15 0.70 24.22
N VAL A 17 9.07 0.20 23.64
CA VAL A 17 8.63 -1.17 23.85
C VAL A 17 9.59 -2.08 23.08
N ALA A 18 10.53 -2.70 23.80
CA ALA A 18 11.41 -3.70 23.21
C ALA A 18 10.57 -4.89 22.72
N PHE A 19 10.63 -5.18 21.42
CA PHE A 19 10.05 -6.39 20.85
C PHE A 19 10.81 -7.58 21.42
N ARG A 20 10.22 -8.26 22.41
CA ARG A 20 10.75 -9.51 22.95
C ARG A 20 10.67 -10.58 21.87
N ARG A 21 11.77 -10.77 21.12
CA ARG A 21 11.95 -11.95 20.28
C ARG A 21 11.93 -13.16 21.22
N LYS A 22 10.91 -13.99 21.13
CA LYS A 22 10.83 -15.28 21.82
C LYS A 22 11.85 -16.19 21.13
N GLU A 23 13.06 -16.27 21.67
CA GLU A 23 14.05 -17.25 21.24
C GLU A 23 13.52 -18.63 21.60
N THR A 24 13.01 -19.32 20.58
CA THR A 24 12.70 -20.74 20.72
C THR A 24 14.02 -21.46 20.52
N ALA A 25 14.53 -22.05 21.60
CA ALA A 25 15.78 -22.79 21.61
C ALA A 25 15.79 -23.84 20.49
N ALA A 26 16.80 -23.74 19.62
CA ALA A 26 17.04 -24.65 18.53
C ALA A 26 17.36 -26.05 19.07
N ARG A 27 16.57 -27.05 18.64
CA ARG A 27 16.99 -28.44 18.60
C ARG A 27 17.42 -28.76 17.17
N MET A 28 18.69 -29.12 17.05
CA MET A 28 19.39 -29.49 15.82
C MET A 28 18.84 -30.80 15.26
N GLY A 29 18.52 -30.84 13.96
CA GLY A 29 18.33 -32.08 13.22
C GLY A 29 17.39 -31.99 12.02
N HIS A 30 17.97 -31.68 10.84
CA HIS A 30 17.40 -31.84 9.49
C HIS A 30 16.42 -30.75 8.98
N GLY A 31 16.89 -29.88 8.07
CA GLY A 31 16.03 -29.07 7.19
C GLY A 31 16.28 -27.55 7.16
N LEU A 32 17.51 -27.09 6.89
CA LEU A 32 17.84 -25.65 6.86
C LEU A 32 17.32 -24.90 5.62
N ASP A 33 16.77 -25.62 4.64
CA ASP A 33 16.26 -25.01 3.40
C ASP A 33 14.83 -24.47 3.56
N HIS A 34 14.11 -24.93 4.58
CA HIS A 34 12.69 -24.60 4.79
C HIS A 34 12.46 -23.36 5.68
N GLU A 35 13.46 -22.96 6.45
CA GLU A 35 13.32 -21.90 7.47
C GLU A 35 13.25 -20.48 6.86
N PHE A 36 13.80 -20.29 5.66
CA PHE A 36 13.79 -19.01 4.94
C PHE A 36 12.82 -18.97 3.76
N ALA A 37 12.15 -20.09 3.46
CA ALA A 37 11.17 -20.14 2.39
C ALA A 37 9.93 -19.31 2.76
N PRO A 38 9.39 -18.48 1.84
CA PRO A 38 8.14 -17.78 2.10
C PRO A 38 7.04 -18.82 2.33
N SER A 39 6.19 -18.56 3.33
CA SER A 39 5.03 -19.43 3.56
C SER A 39 4.21 -19.64 2.26
N PRO A 40 3.55 -20.79 2.08
CA PRO A 40 2.80 -21.09 0.85
C PRO A 40 1.81 -19.99 0.46
N ARG A 41 1.17 -19.36 1.45
CA ARG A 41 0.26 -18.23 1.24
C ARG A 41 0.95 -17.00 0.66
N VAL A 42 2.16 -16.68 1.12
CA VAL A 42 2.95 -15.57 0.58
C VAL A 42 3.43 -15.87 -0.84
N ALA A 43 3.80 -17.13 -1.11
CA ALA A 43 4.19 -17.57 -2.44
C ALA A 43 3.02 -17.46 -3.44
N ALA A 44 1.83 -17.91 -3.05
CA ALA A 44 0.61 -17.78 -3.84
C ALA A 44 0.29 -16.31 -4.15
N ALA A 45 0.26 -15.44 -3.14
CA ALA A 45 -0.02 -14.01 -3.34
C ALA A 45 0.99 -13.33 -4.28
N ARG A 46 2.27 -13.72 -4.24
CA ARG A 46 3.29 -13.22 -5.18
C ARG A 46 3.03 -13.71 -6.61
N ARG A 47 2.57 -14.96 -6.77
CA ARG A 47 2.18 -15.53 -8.05
C ARG A 47 1.00 -14.79 -8.65
N ASP A 48 -0.04 -14.53 -7.85
CA ASP A 48 -1.24 -13.82 -8.29
C ASP A 48 -0.88 -12.40 -8.71
N GLN A 49 -0.05 -11.71 -7.91
CA GLN A 49 0.48 -10.39 -8.26
C GLN A 49 1.21 -10.39 -9.61
N ARG A 50 2.12 -11.34 -9.81
CA ARG A 50 2.87 -11.47 -11.06
C ARG A 50 1.94 -11.77 -12.24
N SER A 51 1.02 -12.72 -12.06
CA SER A 51 0.06 -13.09 -13.10
C SER A 51 -0.78 -11.90 -13.55
N LEU A 52 -1.30 -11.11 -12.61
CA LEU A 52 -2.08 -9.90 -12.94
C LEU A 52 -1.22 -8.86 -13.67
N MET A 53 0.02 -8.66 -13.23
CA MET A 53 0.94 -7.76 -13.93
C MET A 53 1.20 -8.25 -15.36
N ASP A 54 1.56 -9.52 -15.54
CA ASP A 54 1.86 -10.08 -16.86
C ASP A 54 0.68 -9.91 -17.81
N THR A 55 -0.55 -10.20 -17.36
CA THR A 55 -1.75 -10.00 -18.16
C THR A 55 -1.94 -8.53 -18.59
N VAL A 56 -1.78 -7.56 -17.69
CA VAL A 56 -1.93 -6.13 -18.04
C VAL A 56 -0.78 -5.65 -18.93
N TYR A 57 0.44 -6.11 -18.65
CA TYR A 57 1.64 -5.77 -19.41
C TYR A 57 1.72 -6.46 -20.77
N GLU A 58 0.94 -7.51 -21.00
CA GLU A 58 0.74 -8.12 -22.31
C GLU A 58 -0.43 -7.48 -23.04
N ALA A 59 -1.61 -7.40 -22.42
CA ALA A 59 -2.84 -6.92 -23.04
C ALA A 59 -2.91 -5.39 -23.20
N GLY A 60 -2.12 -4.62 -22.45
CA GLY A 60 -2.15 -3.15 -22.46
C GLY A 60 -3.18 -2.58 -21.50
N THR A 61 -4.40 -3.11 -21.54
CA THR A 61 -5.47 -2.80 -20.59
C THR A 61 -6.24 -4.06 -20.19
N LEU A 62 -6.82 -4.09 -18.99
CA LEU A 62 -7.61 -5.20 -18.48
C LEU A 62 -8.88 -4.67 -17.80
N PRO A 63 -10.10 -5.00 -18.29
CA PRO A 63 -11.33 -4.70 -17.58
C PRO A 63 -11.47 -5.60 -16.35
N VAL A 64 -11.99 -5.04 -15.25
CA VAL A 64 -12.25 -5.74 -13.99
C VAL A 64 -13.69 -5.47 -13.57
N ALA A 65 -14.45 -6.53 -13.32
CA ALA A 65 -15.86 -6.42 -12.95
C ALA A 65 -16.03 -5.73 -11.58
N ALA A 66 -17.19 -5.09 -11.37
CA ALA A 66 -17.49 -4.40 -10.11
C ALA A 66 -17.36 -5.31 -8.88
N GLY A 67 -17.83 -6.55 -9.01
CA GLY A 67 -17.82 -7.57 -7.95
C GLY A 67 -16.53 -8.37 -7.78
N ASP A 68 -15.53 -8.20 -8.66
CA ASP A 68 -14.24 -8.91 -8.54
C ASP A 68 -13.34 -8.24 -7.49
N ARG A 69 -13.69 -8.50 -6.24
CA ARG A 69 -13.02 -7.89 -5.09
C ARG A 69 -11.56 -8.34 -4.96
N GLU A 70 -11.25 -9.58 -5.32
CA GLU A 70 -9.92 -10.14 -5.19
C GLU A 70 -8.95 -9.43 -6.14
N THR A 71 -9.30 -9.34 -7.43
CA THR A 71 -8.50 -8.61 -8.41
C THR A 71 -8.40 -7.13 -8.05
N LYS A 72 -9.48 -6.50 -7.56
CA LYS A 72 -9.46 -5.09 -7.13
C LYS A 72 -8.52 -4.84 -5.94
N LEU A 73 -8.47 -5.74 -4.95
CA LEU A 73 -7.54 -5.61 -3.83
C LEU A 73 -6.09 -5.71 -4.31
N LEU A 74 -5.81 -6.66 -5.20
CA LEU A 74 -4.48 -6.85 -5.77
C LEU A 74 -4.06 -5.65 -6.65
N ALA A 75 -4.95 -5.17 -7.50
CA ALA A 75 -4.75 -4.00 -8.34
C ALA A 75 -4.52 -2.73 -7.50
N SER A 76 -5.29 -2.53 -6.43
CA SER A 76 -5.11 -1.38 -5.52
C SER A 76 -3.72 -1.37 -4.88
N ARG A 77 -3.21 -2.54 -4.49
CA ARG A 77 -1.84 -2.68 -3.98
C ARG A 77 -0.80 -2.36 -5.04
N LEU A 78 -1.00 -2.84 -6.27
CA LEU A 78 -0.10 -2.58 -7.39
C LEU A 78 -0.11 -1.10 -7.83
N LEU A 79 -1.24 -0.41 -7.67
CA LEU A 79 -1.35 1.03 -7.85
C LEU A 79 -0.52 1.79 -6.80
N VAL A 80 -0.57 1.40 -5.52
CA VAL A 80 0.27 1.98 -4.45
C VAL A 80 1.75 1.81 -4.76
N TYR A 81 2.13 0.66 -5.32
CA TYR A 81 3.50 0.40 -5.75
C TYR A 81 3.90 1.11 -7.05
N GLY A 82 2.94 1.70 -7.77
CA GLY A 82 3.20 2.42 -9.02
C GLY A 82 3.41 1.51 -10.24
N PHE A 83 3.00 0.24 -10.18
CA PHE A 83 3.12 -0.69 -11.31
C PHE A 83 1.94 -0.64 -12.26
N LEU A 84 0.76 -0.24 -11.77
CA LEU A 84 -0.46 -0.14 -12.56
C LEU A 84 -1.12 1.21 -12.36
N THR A 85 -1.94 1.58 -13.31
CA THR A 85 -2.91 2.67 -13.18
C THR A 85 -4.33 2.10 -13.23
N ILE A 86 -5.26 2.71 -12.51
CA ILE A 86 -6.64 2.24 -12.40
C ILE A 86 -7.57 3.37 -12.82
N ASP A 87 -8.46 3.07 -13.77
CA ASP A 87 -9.59 3.93 -14.11
C ASP A 87 -10.89 3.27 -13.66
N GLU A 88 -11.73 4.00 -12.95
CA GLU A 88 -13.12 3.61 -12.70
C GLU A 88 -13.97 3.90 -13.94
N VAL A 89 -14.83 2.96 -14.31
CA VAL A 89 -15.71 3.08 -15.47
C VAL A 89 -17.11 3.46 -14.97
N GLY A 90 -17.60 4.63 -15.40
CA GLY A 90 -18.95 5.10 -15.16
C GLY A 90 -20.00 4.29 -15.92
N GLU A 91 -21.28 4.49 -15.57
CA GLU A 91 -22.42 3.85 -16.27
C GLU A 91 -22.57 4.35 -17.72
N ASP A 92 -22.11 5.57 -17.98
CA ASP A 92 -22.02 6.20 -19.31
C ASP A 92 -20.81 5.73 -20.13
N GLY A 93 -19.97 4.87 -19.55
CA GLY A 93 -18.73 4.39 -20.15
C GLY A 93 -17.55 5.36 -20.02
N ALA A 94 -17.74 6.53 -19.38
CA ALA A 94 -16.66 7.45 -19.11
C ALA A 94 -15.66 6.83 -18.12
N THR A 95 -14.37 7.15 -18.26
CA THR A 95 -13.33 6.63 -17.38
C THR A 95 -12.74 7.74 -16.51
N ARG A 96 -12.60 7.45 -15.21
CA ARG A 96 -12.01 8.36 -14.21
C ARG A 96 -10.83 7.70 -13.52
N ARG A 97 -9.65 8.33 -13.61
CA ARG A 97 -8.44 7.85 -12.92
C ARG A 97 -8.62 7.87 -11.41
N LEU A 98 -8.34 6.75 -10.76
CA LEU A 98 -8.35 6.62 -9.31
C LEU A 98 -6.95 6.88 -8.73
N ARG A 99 -6.91 7.65 -7.64
CA ARG A 99 -5.74 7.75 -6.75
C ARG A 99 -5.65 6.49 -5.88
N PRO A 100 -4.48 6.19 -5.28
CA PRO A 100 -4.33 5.05 -4.38
C PRO A 100 -5.35 5.03 -3.22
N SER A 101 -5.61 6.18 -2.60
CA SER A 101 -6.58 6.31 -1.52
C SER A 101 -8.03 6.07 -1.96
N GLU A 102 -8.36 6.42 -3.20
CA GLU A 102 -9.68 6.20 -3.79
C GLU A 102 -9.86 4.74 -4.17
N ALA A 103 -8.87 4.10 -4.79
CA ALA A 103 -8.95 2.68 -5.17
C ALA A 103 -9.23 1.77 -3.97
N VAL A 104 -8.61 2.05 -2.81
CA VAL A 104 -8.87 1.31 -1.57
C VAL A 104 -10.32 1.46 -1.08
N ARG A 105 -10.97 2.61 -1.34
CA ARG A 105 -12.33 2.92 -0.89
C ARG A 105 -13.42 2.53 -1.91
N ALA A 106 -13.17 2.77 -3.18
CA ALA A 106 -14.09 2.59 -4.31
C ALA A 106 -14.34 1.12 -4.70
N GLY A 107 -13.67 0.18 -4.04
CA GLY A 107 -13.51 -1.22 -4.46
C GLY A 107 -14.76 -2.09 -4.59
N ARG A 108 -15.99 -1.56 -4.62
CA ARG A 108 -17.22 -2.36 -4.64
C ARG A 108 -18.27 -2.00 -5.67
N GLU A 109 -18.35 -0.75 -6.13
CA GLU A 109 -19.57 -0.31 -6.81
C GLU A 109 -19.46 -0.25 -8.34
N ARG A 110 -18.29 0.11 -8.89
CA ARG A 110 -18.12 0.32 -10.33
C ARG A 110 -17.07 -0.60 -10.95
N PRO A 111 -17.20 -0.99 -12.23
CA PRO A 111 -16.14 -1.70 -12.95
C PRO A 111 -14.88 -0.84 -13.05
N TRP A 112 -13.72 -1.48 -13.13
CA TRP A 112 -12.44 -0.81 -13.33
C TRP A 112 -11.81 -1.20 -14.66
N ARG A 113 -10.90 -0.37 -15.13
CA ARG A 113 -9.96 -0.66 -16.21
C ARG A 113 -8.56 -0.48 -15.66
N LEU A 114 -7.78 -1.56 -15.68
CA LEU A 114 -6.37 -1.52 -15.32
C LEU A 114 -5.55 -1.22 -16.57
N SER A 115 -4.52 -0.41 -16.44
CA SER A 115 -3.57 -0.11 -17.52
C SER A 115 -2.14 -0.15 -16.98
N ARG A 116 -1.17 -0.41 -17.87
CA ARG A 116 0.26 -0.35 -17.51
C ARG A 116 0.61 1.03 -16.96
N ALA A 117 1.44 1.09 -15.93
CA ALA A 117 2.06 2.37 -15.58
C ALA A 117 3.10 2.73 -16.64
N SER A 118 2.93 3.87 -17.31
CA SER A 118 3.98 4.43 -18.17
C SER A 118 5.17 4.80 -17.28
N ARG A 119 6.38 4.35 -17.65
CA ARG A 119 7.63 4.75 -16.99
C ARG A 119 7.67 6.29 -16.95
N GLY A 120 7.42 6.89 -15.79
CA GLY A 120 7.41 8.35 -15.59
C GLY A 120 6.10 8.98 -15.12
N VAL A 121 4.98 8.25 -15.03
CA VAL A 121 3.75 8.80 -14.42
C VAL A 121 3.94 8.87 -12.92
N SER A 122 4.39 10.05 -12.47
CA SER A 122 4.26 10.49 -11.09
C SER A 122 2.87 10.14 -10.59
N LEU A 123 2.78 9.75 -9.32
CA LEU A 123 1.56 9.75 -8.52
C LEU A 123 1.03 11.19 -8.37
N SER A 124 0.92 11.94 -9.47
CA SER A 124 0.62 13.35 -9.45
C SER A 124 -0.79 13.48 -8.95
N VAL A 125 -0.87 14.10 -7.78
CA VAL A 125 -2.14 14.51 -7.24
C VAL A 125 -2.45 15.82 -7.95
N PRO A 126 -3.44 15.94 -8.86
CA PRO A 126 -3.86 17.27 -9.28
C PRO A 126 -4.29 18.02 -8.03
N ILE A 127 -3.51 19.06 -7.70
CA ILE A 127 -3.84 20.07 -6.71
C ILE A 127 -4.90 20.93 -7.41
N PRO A 128 -6.14 21.01 -6.89
CA PRO A 128 -7.13 21.92 -7.43
C PRO A 128 -6.57 23.35 -7.36
N ALA A 129 -6.70 24.13 -8.43
CA ALA A 129 -6.16 25.48 -8.55
C ALA A 129 -6.80 26.52 -7.59
N VAL A 130 -7.64 26.09 -6.64
CA VAL A 130 -8.27 26.97 -5.67
C VAL A 130 -7.38 27.06 -4.43
N ASP A 131 -6.30 27.82 -4.56
CA ASP A 131 -5.57 28.36 -3.42
C ASP A 131 -6.44 29.42 -2.75
N GLY A 132 -6.69 29.28 -1.44
CA GLY A 132 -7.39 30.33 -0.71
C GLY A 132 -7.67 30.12 0.77
N PHE A 133 -7.52 28.92 1.34
CA PHE A 133 -7.99 28.71 2.73
C PHE A 133 -7.09 27.88 3.64
N LEU A 134 -5.96 27.35 3.17
CA LEU A 134 -5.21 26.37 3.97
C LEU A 134 -4.25 26.96 5.00
N PHE A 135 -3.90 28.25 4.93
CA PHE A 135 -2.88 28.85 5.80
C PHE A 135 -3.14 30.27 6.30
N GLU A 136 -4.38 30.79 6.26
CA GLU A 136 -4.68 32.03 6.98
C GLU A 136 -4.69 31.77 8.49
N ARG A 137 -3.55 32.06 9.13
CA ARG A 137 -3.49 32.30 10.57
C ARG A 137 -4.14 33.66 10.84
N ALA A 138 -5.24 33.65 11.59
CA ALA A 138 -5.80 34.82 12.26
C ALA A 138 -4.80 35.46 13.24
#